data_AF-A0A661T2S4-F1
#
_entry.id   AF-A0A661T2S4-F1
#
_cell.length_a   1.000
_cell.length_b   1.000
_cell.length_c   1.000
_cell.angle_alpha   90.00
_cell.angle_beta   90.00
_cell.angle_gamma   90.00
#
_symmetry.space_group_name_H-M   'P 1'
#
loop_
_entity.id
_entity.type
_entity.pdbx_description
1 polymer ?
#
loop_
_entity_poly.entity_id
_entity_poly.type
_entity_poly.pdbx_seq_one_letter_code
_entity_poly.pdbx_strand_id
1 'polypeptide(L)'
;SSREIMSEMPFLAAAYERARSGDGPVDVDRLKVNRDLIALARRRYRKNSREELSRTQVRVLNRFARNYALLTGALVPGFYQLVVAARGAADDNFAYEVWEKGSEYPWQSEEPGLPVLRLKGEDLFLDHRRIRFHRHLRRLRTRLVPVPVRKRPRERYPGEWRDSFKGFSICSYPPEDVVIEGYGLYLKKKAVEIKTEENSRIEPFTCSMLDGLDIRETIRGMAEGKIYVKANRPLRGKVGSVVVVFDPDIPGPDGRERFPWCVTWLGEHAQESDMAFYSTPAGAVMAGPGISRCQYGGFMLSYPPLRVYDIWRDPFFDFARNKPERLLMAAIDYSLERNVVYVSATPPPDRCRGMAARLGKRILYLPIGALSPATLKKIRRFHVLDGHPVRRYAREYI
;
A
#
# COMPACT_ATOMS: atom_id res chain seq x y z
N SER A 1 -6.17 7.66 -47.45
CA SER A 1 -7.11 8.12 -46.39
C SER A 1 -6.84 9.60 -46.10
N SER A 2 -7.83 10.47 -45.84
CA SER A 2 -7.60 11.90 -45.53
C SER A 2 -6.56 12.10 -44.42
N ARG A 3 -6.50 11.13 -43.50
CA ARG A 3 -5.54 11.00 -42.39
C ARG A 3 -4.06 10.98 -42.80
N GLU A 4 -3.75 10.56 -44.03
CA GLU A 4 -2.39 10.33 -44.53
C GLU A 4 -2.03 11.25 -45.72
N ILE A 5 -3.04 11.85 -46.36
CA ILE A 5 -2.88 12.56 -47.64
C ILE A 5 -2.89 14.08 -47.44
N MET A 6 -3.60 14.59 -46.42
CA MET A 6 -3.66 16.03 -46.18
C MET A 6 -2.33 16.54 -45.60
N SER A 7 -1.85 17.65 -46.16
CA SER A 7 -0.64 18.34 -45.68
C SER A 7 -0.82 18.92 -44.27
N GLU A 8 -2.03 19.37 -43.96
CA GLU A 8 -2.42 19.90 -42.67
C GLU A 8 -3.39 18.98 -41.93
N MET A 9 -3.54 19.23 -40.61
CA MET A 9 -4.47 18.48 -39.77
C MET A 9 -5.90 18.51 -40.36
N PRO A 10 -6.53 17.37 -40.66
CA PRO A 10 -7.88 17.35 -41.23
C PRO A 10 -8.92 18.11 -40.40
N PHE A 11 -8.82 18.03 -39.07
CA PHE A 11 -9.66 18.79 -38.16
C PHE A 11 -9.49 20.32 -38.27
N LEU A 12 -8.27 20.79 -38.58
CA LEU A 12 -7.99 22.21 -38.82
C LEU A 12 -8.53 22.65 -40.18
N ALA A 13 -8.25 21.87 -41.22
CA ALA A 13 -8.78 22.12 -42.56
C ALA A 13 -10.32 22.21 -42.54
N ALA A 14 -10.97 21.35 -41.76
CA ALA A 14 -12.42 21.40 -41.59
C ALA A 14 -12.94 22.65 -40.87
N ALA A 15 -12.16 23.24 -39.97
CA ALA A 15 -12.53 24.51 -39.36
C ALA A 15 -12.49 25.65 -40.38
N TYR A 16 -11.48 25.67 -41.26
CA TYR A 16 -11.37 26.64 -42.34
C TYR A 16 -12.49 26.49 -43.37
N GLU A 17 -12.81 25.27 -43.80
CA GLU A 17 -13.88 25.05 -44.78
C GLU A 17 -15.27 25.45 -44.24
N ARG A 18 -15.55 25.25 -42.95
CA ARG A 18 -16.77 25.78 -42.32
C ARG A 18 -16.80 27.31 -42.26
N ALA A 19 -15.66 27.95 -42.01
CA ALA A 19 -15.59 29.41 -42.06
C ALA A 19 -15.83 29.93 -43.48
N ARG A 20 -15.36 29.21 -44.51
CA ARG A 20 -15.60 29.54 -45.93
C ARG A 20 -17.06 29.33 -46.36
N SER A 21 -17.74 28.31 -45.84
CA SER A 21 -19.16 28.06 -46.14
C SER A 21 -20.12 29.02 -45.43
N GLY A 22 -19.63 29.85 -44.50
CA GLY A 22 -20.44 30.74 -43.66
C GLY A 22 -21.03 30.09 -42.42
N ASP A 23 -20.77 28.79 -42.19
CA ASP A 23 -21.26 28.02 -41.03
C ASP A 23 -20.34 28.11 -39.80
N GLY A 24 -19.25 28.87 -39.89
CA GLY A 24 -18.18 28.93 -38.88
C GLY A 24 -17.73 30.35 -38.53
N PRO A 25 -16.92 30.51 -37.47
CA PRO A 25 -16.37 31.81 -37.09
C PRO A 25 -15.45 32.36 -38.20
N VAL A 26 -15.62 33.65 -38.50
CA VAL A 26 -14.90 34.36 -39.56
C VAL A 26 -13.37 34.41 -39.32
N ASP A 27 -12.95 34.37 -38.06
CA ASP A 27 -11.53 34.37 -37.65
C ASP A 27 -11.11 33.02 -37.07
N VAL A 28 -10.55 32.16 -37.92
CA VAL A 28 -10.09 30.81 -37.55
C VAL A 28 -8.66 30.88 -37.01
N ASP A 29 -8.53 30.85 -35.68
CA ASP A 29 -7.24 30.79 -35.00
C ASP A 29 -6.80 29.33 -34.75
N ARG A 30 -5.63 28.96 -35.28
CA ARG A 30 -5.04 27.62 -35.14
C ARG A 30 -4.87 27.19 -33.67
N LEU A 31 -4.51 28.10 -32.76
CA LEU A 31 -4.36 27.78 -31.34
C LEU A 31 -5.71 27.47 -30.68
N LYS A 32 -6.77 28.20 -31.06
CA LYS A 32 -8.13 27.92 -30.59
C LYS A 32 -8.60 26.56 -31.10
N VAL A 33 -8.38 26.26 -32.39
CA VAL A 33 -8.74 24.96 -32.98
C VAL A 33 -7.98 23.80 -32.32
N ASN A 34 -6.69 23.96 -32.05
CA ASN A 34 -5.89 22.96 -31.33
C ASN A 34 -6.41 22.73 -29.89
N ARG A 35 -6.80 23.80 -29.20
CA ARG A 35 -7.41 23.71 -27.87
C ARG A 35 -8.75 22.97 -27.91
N ASP A 36 -9.57 23.25 -28.92
CA ASP A 36 -10.89 22.64 -29.08
C ASP A 36 -10.77 21.15 -29.42
N LEU A 37 -9.80 20.77 -30.26
CA LEU A 37 -9.43 19.38 -30.50
C LEU A 37 -9.09 18.66 -29.18
N ILE A 38 -8.19 19.24 -28.37
CA ILE A 38 -7.80 18.66 -27.08
C ILE A 38 -9.01 18.53 -26.15
N ALA A 39 -9.90 19.53 -26.12
CA ALA A 39 -11.10 19.51 -25.30
C ALA A 39 -12.07 18.38 -25.72
N LEU A 40 -12.27 18.18 -27.03
CA LEU A 40 -13.09 17.10 -27.56
C LEU A 40 -12.48 15.72 -27.30
N ALA A 41 -11.17 15.58 -27.52
CA ALA A 41 -10.43 14.34 -27.22
C ALA A 41 -10.52 14.00 -25.72
N ARG A 42 -10.45 14.99 -24.82
CA ARG A 42 -10.64 14.79 -23.37
C ARG A 42 -12.02 14.23 -23.04
N ARG A 43 -13.08 14.72 -23.69
CA ARG A 43 -14.44 14.21 -23.48
C ARG A 43 -14.57 12.75 -23.94
N ARG A 44 -14.02 12.40 -25.12
CA ARG A 44 -14.02 11.02 -25.61
C ARG A 44 -13.18 10.10 -24.73
N TYR A 45 -12.00 10.54 -24.31
CA TYR A 45 -11.15 9.81 -23.37
C TYR A 45 -11.87 9.51 -22.05
N ARG A 46 -12.56 10.49 -21.47
CA ARG A 46 -13.38 10.28 -20.27
C ARG A 46 -14.50 9.26 -20.51
N LYS A 47 -15.15 9.29 -21.68
CA LYS A 47 -16.22 8.33 -22.02
C LYS A 47 -15.68 6.91 -22.19
N ASN A 48 -14.56 6.76 -22.89
CA ASN A 48 -14.02 5.45 -23.31
C ASN A 48 -13.15 4.81 -22.22
N SER A 49 -12.26 5.59 -21.60
CA SER A 49 -11.31 5.11 -20.58
C SER A 49 -11.80 5.30 -19.15
N ARG A 50 -12.86 6.11 -18.92
CA ARG A 50 -13.32 6.54 -17.58
C ARG A 50 -12.26 7.27 -16.74
N GLU A 51 -11.27 7.84 -17.42
CA GLU A 51 -10.19 8.60 -16.80
C GLU A 51 -10.29 10.07 -17.20
N GLU A 52 -9.84 10.94 -16.31
CA GLU A 52 -9.78 12.38 -16.56
C GLU A 52 -8.35 12.86 -16.54
N LEU A 53 -8.00 13.70 -17.50
CA LEU A 53 -6.70 14.37 -17.49
C LEU A 53 -6.65 15.40 -16.38
N SER A 54 -5.66 15.28 -15.52
CA SER A 54 -5.35 16.27 -14.49
C SER A 54 -4.93 17.60 -15.11
N ARG A 55 -5.09 18.69 -14.34
CA ARG A 55 -4.65 20.03 -14.76
C ARG A 55 -3.14 20.06 -15.07
N THR A 56 -2.35 19.31 -14.31
CA THR A 56 -0.90 19.20 -14.51
C THR A 56 -0.56 18.52 -15.84
N GLN A 57 -1.22 17.42 -16.18
CA GLN A 57 -1.00 16.74 -17.46
C GLN A 57 -1.36 17.63 -18.65
N VAL A 58 -2.46 18.38 -18.57
CA VAL A 58 -2.83 19.36 -19.62
C VAL A 58 -1.77 20.46 -19.74
N ARG A 59 -1.24 20.95 -18.61
CA ARG A 59 -0.14 21.94 -18.61
C ARG A 59 1.14 21.38 -19.22
N VAL A 60 1.50 20.14 -18.91
CA VAL A 60 2.67 19.44 -19.47
C VAL A 60 2.51 19.24 -20.96
N LEU A 61 1.33 18.79 -21.42
CA LEU A 61 1.01 18.65 -22.84
C LEU A 61 1.22 19.97 -23.59
N ASN A 62 0.61 21.05 -23.12
CA ASN A 62 0.72 22.36 -23.78
C ASN A 62 2.16 22.87 -23.78
N ARG A 63 2.91 22.68 -22.68
CA ARG A 63 4.32 23.06 -22.59
C ARG A 63 5.17 22.25 -23.56
N PHE A 64 4.97 20.93 -23.62
CA PHE A 64 5.68 20.03 -24.51
C PHE A 64 5.42 20.38 -25.98
N ALA A 65 4.15 20.54 -26.36
CA ALA A 65 3.75 20.91 -27.72
C ALA A 65 4.35 22.25 -28.14
N ARG A 66 4.30 23.26 -27.26
CA ARG A 66 4.91 24.58 -27.50
C ARG A 66 6.42 24.48 -27.69
N ASN A 67 7.12 23.81 -26.77
CA ASN A 67 8.57 23.68 -26.84
C ASN A 67 9.00 22.88 -28.07
N TYR A 68 8.23 21.86 -28.47
CA TYR A 68 8.51 21.08 -29.66
C TYR A 68 8.32 21.92 -30.94
N ALA A 69 7.26 22.72 -31.02
CA ALA A 69 7.05 23.66 -32.13
C ALA A 69 8.24 24.63 -32.25
N LEU A 70 8.66 25.23 -31.14
CA LEU A 70 9.80 26.15 -31.07
C LEU A 70 11.10 25.50 -31.56
N LEU A 71 11.40 24.27 -31.13
CA LEU A 71 12.59 23.53 -31.56
C LEU A 71 12.59 23.23 -33.07
N THR A 72 11.41 23.07 -33.67
CA THR A 72 11.26 22.86 -35.12
C THR A 72 11.14 24.15 -35.93
N GLY A 73 11.30 25.32 -35.31
CA GLY A 73 11.17 26.62 -35.98
C GLY A 73 9.73 27.00 -36.35
N ALA A 74 8.72 26.39 -35.71
CA ALA A 74 7.31 26.65 -35.95
C ALA A 74 6.70 27.49 -34.81
N LEU A 75 5.80 28.42 -35.16
CA LEU A 75 5.09 29.25 -34.19
C LEU A 75 4.00 28.48 -33.42
N VAL A 76 3.40 27.47 -34.05
CA VAL A 76 2.28 26.69 -33.50
C VAL A 76 2.55 25.20 -33.74
N PRO A 77 2.24 24.31 -32.78
CA PRO A 77 2.44 22.88 -32.97
C PRO A 77 1.62 22.31 -34.13
N GLY A 78 2.26 21.47 -34.93
CA GLY A 78 1.63 20.65 -35.94
C GLY A 78 0.91 19.43 -35.36
N PHE A 79 0.17 18.71 -36.19
CA PHE A 79 -0.64 17.56 -35.74
C PHE A 79 0.19 16.45 -35.09
N TYR A 80 1.29 16.06 -35.74
CA TYR A 80 2.24 15.07 -35.20
C TYR A 80 2.74 15.47 -33.81
N GLN A 81 3.11 16.74 -33.63
CA GLN A 81 3.63 17.25 -32.37
C GLN A 81 2.58 17.23 -31.26
N LEU A 82 1.31 17.52 -31.58
CA LEU A 82 0.20 17.41 -30.63
C LEU A 82 -0.05 15.96 -30.19
N VAL A 83 0.00 15.01 -31.11
CA VAL A 83 -0.19 13.58 -30.79
C VAL A 83 0.95 13.05 -29.92
N VAL A 84 2.20 13.42 -30.24
CA VAL A 84 3.36 13.05 -29.41
C VAL A 84 3.30 13.72 -28.03
N ALA A 85 2.89 14.99 -27.96
CA ALA A 85 2.69 15.69 -26.70
C ALA A 85 1.61 15.04 -25.84
N ALA A 86 0.49 14.64 -26.45
CA ALA A 86 -0.59 13.93 -25.79
C ALA A 86 -0.12 12.58 -25.22
N ARG A 87 0.68 11.85 -26.00
CA ARG A 87 1.29 10.58 -25.57
C ARG A 87 2.23 10.76 -24.39
N GLY A 88 3.14 11.73 -24.45
CA GLY A 88 4.12 11.97 -23.40
C GLY A 88 3.53 12.56 -22.11
N ALA A 89 2.44 13.32 -22.21
CA ALA A 89 1.81 13.94 -21.05
C ALA A 89 0.77 13.05 -20.35
N ALA A 90 0.21 12.07 -21.07
CA ALA A 90 -0.86 11.20 -20.58
C ALA A 90 -0.51 9.73 -20.82
N ASP A 91 -1.16 9.10 -21.80
CA ASP A 91 -0.94 7.72 -22.21
C ASP A 91 -1.25 7.50 -23.69
N ASP A 92 -1.01 6.29 -24.19
CA ASP A 92 -1.27 5.91 -25.57
C ASP A 92 -2.78 5.91 -25.92
N ASN A 93 -3.66 5.77 -24.93
CA ASN A 93 -5.11 5.81 -25.14
C ASN A 93 -5.59 7.24 -25.41
N PHE A 94 -5.14 8.23 -24.63
CA PHE A 94 -5.47 9.64 -24.86
C PHE A 94 -4.85 10.15 -26.16
N ALA A 95 -3.59 9.78 -26.45
CA ALA A 95 -2.95 10.12 -27.72
C ALA A 95 -3.73 9.59 -28.92
N TYR A 96 -4.28 8.39 -28.81
CA TYR A 96 -5.15 7.82 -29.84
C TYR A 96 -6.44 8.64 -30.02
N GLU A 97 -7.11 9.08 -28.95
CA GLU A 97 -8.32 9.92 -29.04
C GLU A 97 -8.04 11.28 -29.72
N VAL A 98 -6.87 11.87 -29.45
CA VAL A 98 -6.41 13.10 -30.13
C VAL A 98 -6.15 12.84 -31.61
N TRP A 99 -5.49 11.73 -31.94
CA TRP A 99 -5.23 11.34 -33.32
C TRP A 99 -6.52 11.04 -34.09
N GLU A 100 -7.43 10.27 -33.49
CA GLU A 100 -8.70 9.89 -34.11
C GLU A 100 -9.54 11.14 -34.41
N LYS A 101 -9.67 12.06 -33.45
CA LYS A 101 -10.44 13.29 -33.66
C LYS A 101 -9.75 14.28 -34.57
N GLY A 102 -8.43 14.39 -34.49
CA GLY A 102 -7.63 15.30 -35.33
C GLY A 102 -7.61 14.89 -36.80
N SER A 103 -7.82 13.61 -37.07
CA SER A 103 -7.87 13.04 -38.43
C SER A 103 -9.29 12.95 -39.01
N GLU A 104 -10.29 13.53 -38.35
CA GLU A 104 -11.69 13.52 -38.78
C GLU A 104 -11.94 14.65 -39.80
N TYR A 105 -12.37 14.31 -41.01
CA TYR A 105 -12.76 15.25 -42.05
C TYR A 105 -14.23 15.04 -42.44
N PRO A 106 -15.15 16.01 -42.15
CA PRO A 106 -16.60 15.80 -42.27
C PRO A 106 -17.11 15.49 -43.68
N TRP A 107 -16.47 16.01 -44.73
CA TRP A 107 -16.94 15.84 -46.11
C TRP A 107 -16.38 14.56 -46.78
N GLN A 108 -15.80 13.66 -46.00
CA GLN A 108 -15.41 12.34 -46.50
C GLN A 108 -16.58 11.36 -46.37
N SER A 109 -17.11 10.89 -47.51
CA SER A 109 -18.11 9.82 -47.55
C SER A 109 -17.43 8.45 -47.70
N GLU A 110 -18.02 7.41 -47.10
CA GLU A 110 -17.63 6.02 -47.33
C GLU A 110 -18.18 5.47 -48.65
N GLU A 111 -19.22 6.11 -49.21
CA GLU A 111 -19.85 5.79 -50.49
C GLU A 111 -19.76 6.99 -51.45
N PRO A 112 -18.58 7.28 -52.03
CA PRO A 112 -18.52 8.24 -53.11
C PRO A 112 -19.15 7.60 -54.35
N GLY A 113 -20.03 8.32 -55.06
CA GLY A 113 -20.58 7.92 -56.36
C GLY A 113 -19.55 7.87 -57.50
N LEU A 114 -18.26 7.80 -57.15
CA LEU A 114 -17.09 7.76 -58.01
C LEU A 114 -16.18 6.59 -57.58
N PRO A 115 -15.40 5.99 -58.49
CA PRO A 115 -14.50 4.90 -58.14
C PRO A 115 -13.49 5.32 -57.05
N VAL A 116 -13.37 4.49 -56.00
CA VAL A 116 -12.51 4.75 -54.83
C VAL A 116 -11.09 4.27 -55.09
N LEU A 117 -10.13 5.21 -55.14
CA LEU A 117 -8.71 4.88 -55.07
C LEU A 117 -8.24 4.84 -53.61
N ARG A 118 -7.64 3.73 -53.18
CA ARG A 118 -7.05 3.56 -51.85
C ARG A 118 -5.56 3.85 -51.87
N LEU A 119 -5.21 5.13 -51.78
CA LEU A 119 -3.82 5.58 -51.68
C LEU A 119 -3.31 5.48 -50.23
N LYS A 120 -2.11 4.92 -50.07
CA LYS A 120 -1.29 4.97 -48.86
C LYS A 120 -0.26 6.11 -48.98
N GLY A 121 0.27 6.59 -47.85
CA GLY A 121 1.34 7.59 -47.85
C GLY A 121 2.59 7.19 -48.64
N GLU A 122 2.89 5.87 -48.68
CA GLU A 122 4.01 5.29 -49.46
C GLU A 122 3.80 5.43 -50.98
N ASP A 123 2.54 5.38 -51.44
CA ASP A 123 2.19 5.49 -52.87
C ASP A 123 2.37 6.93 -53.40
N LEU A 124 2.50 7.91 -52.50
CA LEU A 124 2.59 9.33 -52.80
C LEU A 124 3.99 9.93 -52.54
N PHE A 125 4.98 9.10 -52.17
CA PHE A 125 6.34 9.53 -51.79
C PHE A 125 6.36 10.67 -50.75
N LEU A 126 5.35 10.75 -49.88
CA LEU A 126 5.28 11.77 -48.85
C LEU A 126 6.20 11.41 -47.68
N ASP A 127 6.90 12.40 -47.12
CA ASP A 127 7.66 12.24 -45.88
C ASP A 127 6.69 11.92 -44.74
N HIS A 128 6.70 10.67 -44.28
CA HIS A 128 5.73 10.17 -43.31
C HIS A 128 6.42 9.88 -41.96
N ARG A 129 5.84 10.39 -40.88
CA ARG A 129 6.28 10.09 -39.51
C ARG A 129 5.38 9.03 -38.90
N ARG A 130 5.96 7.89 -38.52
CA ARG A 130 5.21 6.76 -37.96
C ARG A 130 5.01 6.93 -36.45
N ILE A 131 3.76 6.83 -36.00
CA ILE A 131 3.40 6.75 -34.58
C ILE A 131 2.75 5.38 -34.33
N ARG A 132 3.19 4.68 -33.29
CA ARG A 132 2.58 3.42 -32.82
C ARG A 132 1.91 3.63 -31.47
N PHE A 133 0.63 3.26 -31.38
CA PHE A 133 -0.15 3.32 -30.14
C PHE A 133 -0.28 1.91 -29.53
N HIS A 134 0.13 1.75 -28.28
CA HIS A 134 -0.10 0.54 -27.49
C HIS A 134 -1.32 0.76 -26.59
N ARG A 135 -2.52 0.62 -27.18
CA ARG A 135 -3.78 0.87 -26.46
C ARG A 135 -4.04 -0.23 -25.43
N HIS A 136 -4.39 0.15 -24.22
CA HIS A 136 -4.84 -0.78 -23.20
C HIS A 136 -6.37 -0.86 -23.20
N LEU A 137 -6.91 -1.89 -23.85
CA LEU A 137 -8.35 -2.15 -23.89
C LEU A 137 -8.82 -2.69 -22.53
N ARG A 138 -9.25 -1.79 -21.63
CA ARG A 138 -9.66 -2.16 -20.25
C ARG A 138 -10.94 -3.00 -20.16
N ARG A 139 -11.71 -3.16 -21.26
CA ARG A 139 -12.88 -4.05 -21.30
C ARG A 139 -12.62 -5.27 -22.17
N LEU A 140 -12.08 -6.32 -21.57
CA LEU A 140 -12.48 -7.67 -21.94
C LEU A 140 -13.84 -7.94 -21.27
N ARG A 141 -14.76 -8.59 -21.98
CA ARG A 141 -16.13 -8.88 -21.52
C ARG A 141 -16.10 -9.43 -20.08
N THR A 142 -16.62 -8.66 -19.12
CA THR A 142 -16.67 -9.09 -17.71
C THR A 142 -17.85 -10.06 -17.58
N ARG A 143 -17.60 -11.37 -17.70
CA ARG A 143 -18.55 -12.36 -17.17
C ARG A 143 -18.47 -12.28 -15.64
N LEU A 144 -19.58 -11.93 -15.00
CA LEU A 144 -19.74 -12.14 -13.56
C LEU A 144 -19.79 -13.65 -13.33
N VAL A 145 -18.66 -14.27 -13.01
CA VAL A 145 -18.62 -15.66 -12.55
C VAL A 145 -18.96 -15.62 -11.06
N PRO A 146 -20.08 -16.22 -10.60
CA PRO A 146 -20.36 -16.32 -9.19
C PRO A 146 -19.29 -17.23 -8.57
N VAL A 147 -18.42 -16.66 -7.74
CA VAL A 147 -17.55 -17.46 -6.87
C VAL A 147 -18.48 -18.19 -5.91
N PRO A 148 -18.42 -19.54 -5.80
CA PRO A 148 -19.23 -20.27 -4.83
C PRO A 148 -18.82 -19.86 -3.43
N VAL A 149 -19.55 -18.91 -2.84
CA VAL A 149 -19.41 -18.51 -1.44
C VAL A 149 -19.95 -19.68 -0.62
N ARG A 150 -19.05 -20.48 -0.02
CA ARG A 150 -19.46 -21.45 0.99
C ARG A 150 -20.22 -20.69 2.09
N LYS A 151 -21.51 -21.00 2.25
CA LYS A 151 -22.32 -20.44 3.34
C LYS A 151 -21.71 -20.93 4.65
N ARG A 152 -21.26 -19.99 5.50
CA ARG A 152 -20.78 -20.32 6.85
C ARG A 152 -21.93 -20.98 7.62
N PRO A 153 -21.69 -22.10 8.33
CA PRO A 153 -22.69 -22.69 9.20
C PRO A 153 -23.19 -21.66 10.22
N ARG A 154 -24.48 -21.71 10.55
CA ARG A 154 -25.11 -20.82 11.54
C ARG A 154 -25.61 -21.64 12.72
N GLU A 155 -25.71 -21.00 13.87
CA GLU A 155 -26.41 -21.55 15.03
C GLU A 155 -27.84 -21.98 14.65
N ARG A 156 -28.31 -23.09 15.21
CA ARG A 156 -29.70 -23.56 15.08
C ARG A 156 -30.66 -22.64 15.82
N TYR A 157 -30.23 -22.14 16.99
CA TYR A 157 -30.94 -21.16 17.80
C TYR A 157 -29.94 -20.18 18.43
N PRO A 158 -30.33 -18.91 18.67
CA PRO A 158 -29.43 -17.92 19.27
C PRO A 158 -28.89 -18.40 20.61
N GLY A 159 -27.56 -18.49 20.74
CA GLY A 159 -26.88 -18.86 21.99
C GLY A 159 -26.43 -20.31 22.09
N GLU A 160 -26.79 -21.19 21.13
CA GLU A 160 -26.39 -22.60 21.11
C GLU A 160 -24.88 -22.79 21.31
N TRP A 161 -24.06 -22.01 20.60
CA TRP A 161 -22.61 -22.14 20.69
C TRP A 161 -22.07 -21.66 22.03
N ARG A 162 -22.71 -20.65 22.64
CA ARG A 162 -22.31 -20.14 23.96
C ARG A 162 -22.57 -21.17 25.06
N ASP A 163 -23.72 -21.84 25.01
CA ASP A 163 -24.07 -22.90 25.97
C ASP A 163 -23.15 -24.12 25.84
N SER A 164 -22.64 -24.38 24.63
CA SER A 164 -21.69 -25.47 24.38
C SER A 164 -20.27 -25.20 24.88
N PHE A 165 -19.90 -23.93 25.10
CA PHE A 165 -18.54 -23.53 25.48
C PHE A 165 -18.34 -23.69 26.99
N LYS A 166 -17.57 -24.71 27.38
CA LYS A 166 -17.33 -25.06 28.78
C LYS A 166 -16.07 -24.41 29.35
N GLY A 167 -15.06 -24.14 28.51
CA GLY A 167 -13.86 -23.38 28.87
C GLY A 167 -12.91 -24.11 29.82
N PHE A 168 -13.06 -25.42 30.01
CA PHE A 168 -12.23 -26.21 30.93
C PHE A 168 -10.83 -26.51 30.38
N SER A 169 -10.70 -26.63 29.06
CA SER A 169 -9.44 -26.86 28.38
C SER A 169 -9.42 -26.00 27.13
N ILE A 170 -8.75 -24.86 27.20
CA ILE A 170 -8.66 -23.92 26.09
C ILE A 170 -7.36 -24.12 25.32
N CYS A 171 -7.42 -23.97 23.99
CA CYS A 171 -6.23 -23.96 23.16
C CYS A 171 -6.34 -22.96 22.02
N SER A 172 -5.20 -22.64 21.42
CA SER A 172 -5.09 -21.78 20.26
C SER A 172 -5.45 -22.51 18.96
N TYR A 173 -5.68 -21.73 17.91
CA TYR A 173 -5.85 -22.24 16.55
C TYR A 173 -4.51 -22.17 15.80
N PRO A 174 -3.87 -23.32 15.46
CA PRO A 174 -2.48 -23.35 14.96
C PRO A 174 -2.19 -22.46 13.73
N PRO A 175 -3.10 -22.33 12.73
CA PRO A 175 -2.87 -21.41 11.62
C PRO A 175 -2.79 -19.93 12.02
N GLU A 176 -3.46 -19.52 13.10
CA GLU A 176 -3.33 -18.16 13.64
C GLU A 176 -2.02 -17.99 14.41
N ASP A 177 -1.55 -19.02 15.11
CA ASP A 177 -0.27 -19.02 15.82
C ASP A 177 0.89 -18.78 14.84
N VAL A 178 0.89 -19.47 13.69
CA VAL A 178 1.87 -19.24 12.60
C VAL A 178 1.85 -17.79 12.09
N VAL A 179 0.68 -17.17 12.01
CA VAL A 179 0.53 -15.77 11.59
C VAL A 179 1.08 -14.81 12.64
N ILE A 180 0.85 -15.09 13.92
CA ILE A 180 1.35 -14.30 15.05
C ILE A 180 2.88 -14.41 15.13
N GLU A 181 3.45 -15.61 15.02
CA GLU A 181 4.90 -15.83 14.98
C GLU A 181 5.55 -15.14 13.79
N GLY A 182 4.98 -15.30 12.59
CA GLY A 182 5.44 -14.63 11.37
C GLY A 182 5.42 -13.10 11.52
N TYR A 183 4.42 -12.57 12.22
CA TYR A 183 4.36 -11.14 12.53
C TYR A 183 5.40 -10.72 13.58
N GLY A 184 5.64 -11.54 14.60
CA GLY A 184 6.72 -11.35 15.55
C GLY A 184 8.07 -11.20 14.84
N LEU A 185 8.38 -12.11 13.91
CA LEU A 185 9.59 -12.05 13.08
C LEU A 185 9.65 -10.78 12.22
N TYR A 186 8.53 -10.40 11.60
CA TYR A 186 8.44 -9.15 10.84
C TYR A 186 8.75 -7.92 11.71
N LEU A 187 8.18 -7.85 12.91
CA LEU A 187 8.43 -6.75 13.86
C LEU A 187 9.89 -6.70 14.32
N LYS A 188 10.50 -7.86 14.60
CA LYS A 188 11.93 -7.96 14.93
C LYS A 188 12.78 -7.35 13.80
N LYS A 189 12.54 -7.74 12.55
CA LYS A 189 13.27 -7.23 11.38
C LYS A 189 13.08 -5.72 11.20
N LYS A 190 11.84 -5.24 11.22
CA LYS A 190 11.51 -3.83 11.01
C LYS A 190 12.08 -2.92 12.10
N ALA A 191 12.07 -3.36 13.35
CA ALA A 191 12.64 -2.59 14.45
C ALA A 191 14.18 -2.47 14.34
N VAL A 192 14.85 -3.55 13.92
CA VAL A 192 16.31 -3.51 13.66
C VAL A 192 16.64 -2.58 12.49
N GLU A 193 15.85 -2.63 11.41
CA GLU A 193 16.01 -1.78 10.23
C GLU A 193 15.90 -0.29 10.58
N ILE A 194 14.79 0.11 11.23
CA ILE A 194 14.57 1.51 11.66
C ILE A 194 15.69 1.97 12.59
N LYS A 195 16.12 1.12 13.53
CA LYS A 195 17.20 1.51 14.45
C LYS A 195 18.57 1.60 13.77
N THR A 196 18.79 0.81 12.72
CA THR A 196 20.02 0.88 11.93
C THR A 196 20.06 2.16 11.10
N GLU A 197 18.92 2.57 10.53
CA GLU A 197 18.77 3.87 9.84
C GLU A 197 19.02 5.05 10.79
N GLU A 198 18.49 5.02 12.01
CA GLU A 198 18.76 6.05 13.02
C GLU A 198 20.24 6.12 13.43
N ASN A 199 20.95 5.00 13.34
CA ASN A 199 22.37 4.89 13.69
C ASN A 199 23.29 5.09 12.48
N SER A 200 22.74 5.61 11.38
CA SER A 200 23.49 5.98 10.18
C SER A 200 24.26 7.28 10.40
N ARG A 201 25.49 7.32 9.91
CA ARG A 201 26.33 8.53 9.87
C ARG A 201 26.58 8.90 8.41
N ILE A 202 26.72 10.20 8.17
CA ILE A 202 27.10 10.71 6.87
C ILE A 202 28.58 11.09 6.94
N GLU A 203 29.38 10.52 6.05
CA GLU A 203 30.82 10.74 6.00
C GLU A 203 31.23 11.15 4.57
N PRO A 204 32.26 11.98 4.39
CA PRO A 204 32.79 12.30 3.07
C PRO A 204 33.29 11.03 2.37
N PHE A 205 33.00 10.91 1.07
CA PHE A 205 33.51 9.83 0.23
C PHE A 205 35.03 9.89 0.19
N THR A 206 35.65 8.75 0.51
CA THR A 206 37.11 8.58 0.46
C THR A 206 37.45 7.48 -0.54
N CYS A 207 37.24 6.22 -0.18
CA CYS A 207 37.60 5.06 -1.02
C CYS A 207 36.46 4.04 -1.21
N SER A 208 35.36 4.15 -0.47
CA SER A 208 34.23 3.21 -0.52
C SER A 208 32.90 3.94 -0.50
N MET A 209 31.91 3.37 -1.20
CA MET A 209 30.53 3.85 -1.16
C MET A 209 29.80 3.48 0.15
N LEU A 210 30.44 2.70 1.03
CA LEU A 210 29.86 2.20 2.28
C LEU A 210 28.46 1.61 2.04
N ASP A 211 27.43 2.11 2.71
CA ASP A 211 26.04 1.65 2.57
C ASP A 211 25.23 2.44 1.52
N GLY A 212 25.87 3.38 0.81
CA GLY A 212 25.30 4.12 -0.30
C GLY A 212 25.55 5.62 -0.27
N LEU A 213 25.21 6.30 -1.36
CA LEU A 213 25.38 7.75 -1.51
C LEU A 213 24.28 8.54 -0.80
N ASP A 214 24.66 9.59 -0.08
CA ASP A 214 23.71 10.60 0.40
C ASP A 214 23.58 11.73 -0.63
N ILE A 215 22.59 11.60 -1.51
CA ILE A 215 22.31 12.58 -2.57
C ILE A 215 21.99 13.96 -1.96
N ARG A 216 21.30 14.02 -0.81
CA ARG A 216 20.87 15.29 -0.23
C ARG A 216 22.06 16.07 0.31
N GLU A 217 22.93 15.41 1.07
CA GLU A 217 24.13 16.06 1.61
C GLU A 217 25.13 16.37 0.50
N THR A 218 25.25 15.51 -0.51
CA THR A 218 26.06 15.76 -1.72
C THR A 218 25.58 16.98 -2.50
N ILE A 219 24.27 17.17 -2.67
CA ILE A 219 23.73 18.39 -3.30
C ILE A 219 23.97 19.62 -2.43
N ARG A 220 23.81 19.50 -1.10
CA ARG A 220 24.04 20.64 -0.19
C ARG A 220 25.50 21.09 -0.20
N GLY A 221 26.44 20.15 -0.25
CA GLY A 221 27.89 20.39 -0.35
C GLY A 221 28.41 20.51 -1.78
N MET A 222 27.54 20.69 -2.78
CA MET A 222 27.94 20.67 -4.20
C MET A 222 29.00 21.74 -4.55
N ALA A 223 28.99 22.88 -3.85
CA ALA A 223 29.99 23.93 -4.00
C ALA A 223 31.39 23.51 -3.52
N GLU A 224 31.49 22.54 -2.60
CA GLU A 224 32.76 22.01 -2.08
C GLU A 224 33.31 20.87 -2.94
N GLY A 225 32.56 20.38 -3.94
CA GLY A 225 32.96 19.26 -4.78
C GLY A 225 33.07 17.91 -4.06
N LYS A 226 32.57 17.81 -2.82
CA LYS A 226 32.61 16.59 -2.01
C LYS A 226 31.37 15.75 -2.22
N ILE A 227 31.58 14.44 -2.34
CA ILE A 227 30.52 13.43 -2.35
C ILE A 227 30.38 12.89 -0.94
N TYR A 228 29.15 12.65 -0.49
CA TYR A 228 28.89 12.10 0.84
C TYR A 228 28.28 10.70 0.74
N VAL A 229 28.71 9.82 1.64
CA VAL A 229 28.26 8.43 1.76
C VAL A 229 27.67 8.15 3.13
N LYS A 230 26.77 7.16 3.20
CA LYS A 230 26.15 6.70 4.43
C LYS A 230 26.91 5.52 4.99
N ALA A 231 27.21 5.60 6.29
CA ALA A 231 27.81 4.55 7.09
C ALA A 231 26.79 4.09 8.15
N ASN A 232 26.11 2.98 7.88
CA ASN A 232 25.18 2.34 8.81
C ASN A 232 25.97 1.51 9.82
N ARG A 233 25.80 1.78 11.11
CA ARG A 233 26.37 0.92 12.15
C ARG A 233 25.36 -0.15 12.53
N PRO A 234 25.63 -1.44 12.25
CA PRO A 234 24.69 -2.51 12.54
C PRO A 234 24.39 -2.56 14.04
N LEU A 235 23.12 -2.82 14.36
CA LEU A 235 22.71 -3.00 15.74
C LEU A 235 23.36 -4.26 16.32
N ARG A 236 24.04 -4.14 17.46
CA ARG A 236 24.62 -5.29 18.15
C ARG A 236 23.54 -6.11 18.88
N GLY A 237 23.54 -7.41 18.65
CA GLY A 237 22.67 -8.40 19.33
C GLY A 237 21.35 -8.65 18.62
N LYS A 238 20.74 -9.83 18.84
CA LYS A 238 19.44 -10.18 18.27
C LYS A 238 18.30 -9.59 19.11
N VAL A 239 17.06 -9.79 18.65
CA VAL A 239 15.85 -9.44 19.40
C VAL A 239 15.27 -10.71 20.02
N GLY A 240 15.15 -10.73 21.34
CA GLY A 240 14.64 -11.88 22.09
C GLY A 240 13.13 -11.87 22.14
N SER A 241 12.58 -10.81 22.73
CA SER A 241 11.15 -10.67 22.97
C SER A 241 10.52 -9.53 22.17
N VAL A 242 9.24 -9.67 21.87
CA VAL A 242 8.42 -8.68 21.17
C VAL A 242 7.17 -8.42 21.99
N VAL A 243 6.86 -7.16 22.26
CA VAL A 243 5.64 -6.75 22.93
C VAL A 243 4.84 -5.87 21.98
N VAL A 244 3.55 -6.16 21.84
CA VAL A 244 2.61 -5.38 21.03
C VAL A 244 1.43 -4.96 21.90
N VAL A 245 1.21 -3.66 22.01
CA VAL A 245 0.12 -3.06 22.77
C VAL A 245 -0.80 -2.33 21.79
N PHE A 246 -2.02 -2.86 21.62
CA PHE A 246 -3.06 -2.24 20.80
C PHE A 246 -3.89 -1.24 21.60
N ASP A 247 -4.23 -1.61 22.83
CA ASP A 247 -5.05 -0.82 23.74
C ASP A 247 -4.52 -1.02 25.16
N PRO A 248 -4.08 0.05 25.86
CA PRO A 248 -3.49 -0.05 27.19
C PRO A 248 -4.48 -0.47 28.29
N ASP A 249 -5.78 -0.62 27.97
CA ASP A 249 -6.85 -0.97 28.91
C ASP A 249 -6.95 0.02 30.08
N ILE A 250 -6.80 1.32 29.77
CA ILE A 250 -7.02 2.39 30.76
C ILE A 250 -8.49 2.35 31.20
N PRO A 251 -8.77 2.19 32.50
CA PRO A 251 -10.14 2.14 33.01
C PRO A 251 -10.92 3.40 32.63
N GLY A 252 -12.15 3.21 32.14
CA GLY A 252 -13.06 4.32 31.89
C GLY A 252 -13.65 4.89 33.19
N PRO A 253 -14.52 5.91 33.09
CA PRO A 253 -15.22 6.50 34.25
C PRO A 253 -15.98 5.45 35.08
N ASP A 254 -16.48 4.40 34.43
CA ASP A 254 -17.26 3.32 35.04
C ASP A 254 -16.39 2.21 35.69
N GLY A 255 -15.06 2.35 35.68
CA GLY A 255 -14.12 1.40 36.29
C GLY A 255 -14.06 0.00 35.65
N ARG A 256 -14.84 -0.26 34.60
CA ARG A 256 -14.88 -1.56 33.91
C ARG A 256 -13.67 -1.75 33.00
N GLU A 257 -12.97 -2.86 33.19
CA GLU A 257 -11.89 -3.30 32.31
C GLU A 257 -12.44 -3.84 30.98
N ARG A 258 -11.87 -3.42 29.85
CA ARG A 258 -12.26 -3.93 28.52
C ARG A 258 -11.63 -5.28 28.23
N PHE A 259 -10.45 -5.53 28.79
CA PHE A 259 -9.66 -6.73 28.51
C PHE A 259 -9.30 -7.48 29.81
N PRO A 260 -10.30 -8.01 30.56
CA PRO A 260 -10.09 -8.64 31.86
C PRO A 260 -9.41 -10.01 31.79
N TRP A 261 -9.34 -10.63 30.60
CA TRP A 261 -8.86 -11.99 30.45
C TRP A 261 -7.36 -12.02 30.16
N CYS A 262 -6.59 -12.35 31.19
CA CYS A 262 -5.13 -12.41 31.18
C CYS A 262 -4.65 -13.86 31.22
N VAL A 263 -3.81 -14.26 30.27
CA VAL A 263 -3.31 -15.64 30.14
C VAL A 263 -1.86 -15.65 29.71
N THR A 264 -1.15 -16.69 30.14
CA THR A 264 0.17 -17.08 29.65
C THR A 264 0.07 -18.46 28.99
N TRP A 265 0.48 -18.56 27.73
CA TRP A 265 0.55 -19.78 26.93
C TRP A 265 2.00 -20.16 26.68
N LEU A 266 2.29 -21.44 26.92
CA LEU A 266 3.57 -22.04 26.57
C LEU A 266 3.49 -22.60 25.16
N GLY A 267 4.57 -22.45 24.39
CA GLY A 267 4.64 -23.05 23.06
C GLY A 267 4.47 -24.57 23.12
N GLU A 268 3.62 -25.14 22.26
CA GLU A 268 3.44 -26.59 22.11
C GLU A 268 4.60 -27.19 21.29
N HIS A 269 5.23 -26.37 20.43
CA HIS A 269 6.31 -26.78 19.54
C HIS A 269 7.59 -25.96 19.75
N ALA A 270 8.75 -26.56 19.49
CA ALA A 270 10.05 -25.91 19.68
C ALA A 270 10.28 -24.65 18.82
N GLN A 271 9.48 -24.45 17.78
CA GLN A 271 9.52 -23.29 16.89
C GLN A 271 8.52 -22.20 17.30
N GLU A 272 7.72 -22.41 18.33
CA GLU A 272 6.76 -21.44 18.85
C GLU A 272 7.41 -20.60 19.95
N SER A 273 6.95 -19.37 20.11
CA SER A 273 7.34 -18.53 21.24
C SER A 273 6.36 -18.76 22.39
N ASP A 274 6.83 -18.60 23.63
CA ASP A 274 5.90 -18.44 24.74
C ASP A 274 5.18 -17.09 24.60
N MET A 275 3.89 -17.09 24.89
CA MET A 275 3.03 -15.93 24.70
C MET A 275 2.35 -15.56 26.01
N ALA A 276 2.35 -14.29 26.37
CA ALA A 276 1.46 -13.79 27.42
C ALA A 276 0.64 -12.61 26.90
N PHE A 277 -0.65 -12.57 27.23
CA PHE A 277 -1.56 -11.57 26.68
C PHE A 277 -2.70 -11.23 27.62
N TYR A 278 -3.32 -10.08 27.35
CA TYR A 278 -4.61 -9.70 27.92
C TYR A 278 -5.60 -9.40 26.78
N SER A 279 -6.84 -9.84 26.95
CA SER A 279 -7.84 -9.84 25.89
C SER A 279 -9.28 -9.79 26.42
N THR A 280 -10.24 -9.71 25.50
CA THR A 280 -11.67 -9.85 25.82
C THR A 280 -11.98 -11.26 26.33
N PRO A 281 -12.96 -11.46 27.21
CA PRO A 281 -13.28 -12.78 27.75
C PRO A 281 -13.56 -13.83 26.67
N ALA A 282 -12.98 -15.02 26.83
CA ALA A 282 -13.37 -16.18 26.03
C ALA A 282 -14.83 -16.58 26.35
N GLY A 283 -15.57 -17.03 25.34
CA GLY A 283 -16.99 -17.38 25.45
C GLY A 283 -17.96 -16.20 25.31
N ALA A 284 -17.47 -14.95 25.24
CA ALA A 284 -18.32 -13.76 25.09
C ALA A 284 -18.89 -13.62 23.67
N VAL A 285 -18.08 -13.91 22.65
CA VAL A 285 -18.46 -13.80 21.24
C VAL A 285 -18.09 -15.09 20.53
N MET A 286 -19.10 -15.86 20.13
CA MET A 286 -18.89 -17.16 19.47
C MET A 286 -18.77 -16.99 17.95
N ALA A 287 -17.87 -17.76 17.34
CA ALA A 287 -17.69 -17.87 15.88
C ALA A 287 -18.11 -19.24 15.33
N GLY A 288 -18.26 -20.23 16.21
CA GLY A 288 -18.68 -21.60 15.91
C GLY A 288 -18.85 -22.39 17.21
N PRO A 289 -19.32 -23.64 17.15
CA PRO A 289 -19.43 -24.51 18.32
C PRO A 289 -18.04 -24.73 18.94
N GLY A 290 -17.86 -24.37 20.21
CA GLY A 290 -16.56 -24.44 20.88
C GLY A 290 -15.50 -23.45 20.36
N ILE A 291 -15.87 -22.46 19.54
CA ILE A 291 -14.93 -21.47 18.97
C ILE A 291 -15.32 -20.07 19.43
N SER A 292 -14.54 -19.50 20.34
CA SER A 292 -14.71 -18.13 20.80
C SER A 292 -13.80 -17.19 20.03
N ARG A 293 -14.34 -16.06 19.56
CA ARG A 293 -13.58 -14.98 18.93
C ARG A 293 -13.22 -13.93 19.96
N CYS A 294 -11.93 -13.72 20.16
CA CYS A 294 -11.39 -12.78 21.13
C CYS A 294 -10.61 -11.65 20.43
N GLN A 295 -10.40 -10.56 21.16
CA GLN A 295 -9.58 -9.44 20.73
C GLN A 295 -8.47 -9.16 21.74
N TYR A 296 -7.23 -9.09 21.27
CA TYR A 296 -6.11 -8.68 22.10
C TYR A 296 -6.21 -7.20 22.47
N GLY A 297 -5.94 -6.89 23.74
CA GLY A 297 -5.54 -5.56 24.18
C GLY A 297 -4.02 -5.40 24.01
N GLY A 298 -3.26 -6.45 24.33
CA GLY A 298 -1.84 -6.54 24.03
C GLY A 298 -1.28 -7.93 24.33
N PHE A 299 -0.13 -8.23 23.75
CA PHE A 299 0.57 -9.49 23.95
C PHE A 299 2.09 -9.31 23.93
N MET A 300 2.79 -10.26 24.55
CA MET A 300 4.22 -10.47 24.40
C MET A 300 4.49 -11.84 23.79
N LEU A 301 5.55 -11.93 23.00
CA LEU A 301 6.15 -13.17 22.50
C LEU A 301 7.59 -13.24 23.01
N SER A 302 7.97 -14.38 23.57
CA SER A 302 9.31 -14.64 24.11
C SER A 302 9.85 -15.95 23.57
N TYR A 303 11.05 -15.90 23.00
CA TYR A 303 11.77 -17.08 22.51
C TYR A 303 13.10 -17.22 23.27
N PRO A 304 13.56 -18.44 23.60
CA PRO A 304 12.97 -19.77 23.34
C PRO A 304 11.73 -20.12 24.19
N PRO A 305 10.88 -21.08 23.75
CA PRO A 305 9.67 -21.49 24.47
C PRO A 305 9.95 -22.29 25.76
N LEU A 306 8.88 -22.60 26.49
CA LEU A 306 8.83 -23.41 27.72
C LEU A 306 9.56 -22.78 28.92
N ARG A 307 9.62 -21.45 28.98
CA ARG A 307 10.37 -20.70 30.00
C ARG A 307 9.52 -19.68 30.74
N VAL A 308 8.49 -19.13 30.10
CA VAL A 308 7.69 -18.04 30.68
C VAL A 308 6.72 -18.62 31.70
N TYR A 309 6.92 -18.28 32.98
CA TYR A 309 5.95 -18.59 34.03
C TYR A 309 4.71 -17.69 33.88
N ASP A 310 3.63 -17.96 34.63
CA ASP A 310 2.45 -17.11 34.57
C ASP A 310 2.74 -15.70 35.10
N ILE A 311 3.09 -14.81 34.16
CA ILE A 311 3.51 -13.46 34.45
C ILE A 311 2.43 -12.66 35.18
N TRP A 312 1.15 -13.07 35.10
CA TRP A 312 0.01 -12.37 35.68
C TRP A 312 -0.18 -12.67 37.16
N ARG A 313 0.37 -13.81 37.63
CA ARG A 313 0.33 -14.24 39.03
C ARG A 313 1.67 -14.09 39.74
N ASP A 314 2.74 -13.91 38.98
CA ASP A 314 4.09 -13.72 39.52
C ASP A 314 4.23 -12.41 40.31
N PRO A 315 4.46 -12.45 41.63
CA PRO A 315 4.62 -11.26 42.46
C PRO A 315 5.78 -10.35 42.03
N PHE A 316 6.77 -10.90 41.32
CA PHE A 316 7.90 -10.13 40.81
C PHE A 316 7.43 -8.94 39.96
N PHE A 317 6.31 -9.04 39.24
CA PHE A 317 5.81 -7.97 38.38
C PHE A 317 4.70 -7.10 38.99
N ASP A 318 4.40 -7.24 40.29
CA ASP A 318 3.30 -6.49 40.94
C ASP A 318 3.55 -4.98 41.04
N PHE A 319 4.81 -4.56 40.90
CA PHE A 319 5.18 -3.15 40.86
C PHE A 319 4.80 -2.44 39.54
N ALA A 320 4.29 -3.19 38.55
CA ALA A 320 3.76 -2.65 37.30
C ALA A 320 2.39 -1.99 37.52
N ARG A 321 2.16 -0.81 36.96
CA ARG A 321 0.91 -0.05 37.20
C ARG A 321 -0.25 -0.46 36.30
N ASN A 322 0.05 -1.10 35.17
CA ASN A 322 -0.94 -1.52 34.19
C ASN A 322 -0.46 -2.76 33.42
N LYS A 323 -1.39 -3.39 32.70
CA LYS A 323 -1.13 -4.61 31.91
C LYS A 323 -0.03 -4.43 30.86
N PRO A 324 0.04 -3.31 30.09
CA PRO A 324 1.15 -3.04 29.19
C PRO A 324 2.53 -2.99 29.86
N GLU A 325 2.62 -2.34 31.03
CA GLU A 325 3.86 -2.21 31.80
C GLU A 325 4.32 -3.59 32.28
N ARG A 326 3.38 -4.42 32.76
CA ARG A 326 3.63 -5.80 33.18
C ARG A 326 4.15 -6.67 32.03
N LEU A 327 3.52 -6.61 30.85
CA LEU A 327 4.01 -7.31 29.65
C LEU A 327 5.42 -6.88 29.25
N LEU A 328 5.69 -5.57 29.24
CA LEU A 328 7.00 -5.07 28.85
C LEU A 328 8.09 -5.47 29.86
N MET A 329 7.78 -5.45 31.15
CA MET A 329 8.70 -5.89 32.20
C MET A 329 9.01 -7.38 32.08
N ALA A 330 7.98 -8.22 31.92
CA ALA A 330 8.17 -9.64 31.68
C ALA A 330 8.99 -9.90 30.41
N ALA A 331 8.74 -9.16 29.32
CA ALA A 331 9.52 -9.31 28.10
C ALA A 331 11.00 -8.92 28.27
N ILE A 332 11.32 -7.96 29.12
CA ILE A 332 12.71 -7.57 29.44
C ILE A 332 13.39 -8.67 30.25
N ASP A 333 12.69 -9.23 31.23
CA ASP A 333 13.21 -10.27 32.13
C ASP A 333 13.46 -11.60 31.41
N TYR A 334 12.46 -12.11 30.68
CA TYR A 334 12.54 -13.40 29.99
C TYR A 334 13.42 -13.37 28.71
N SER A 335 13.70 -12.19 28.15
CA SER A 335 14.53 -12.05 26.95
C SER A 335 15.97 -12.46 27.22
N LEU A 336 16.45 -13.52 26.57
CA LEU A 336 17.87 -13.89 26.60
C LEU A 336 18.74 -12.89 25.85
N GLU A 337 18.21 -12.32 24.78
CA GLU A 337 18.91 -11.39 23.91
C GLU A 337 18.92 -9.97 24.48
N ARG A 338 19.80 -9.12 23.94
CA ARG A 338 19.98 -7.74 24.39
C ARG A 338 18.80 -6.83 24.05
N ASN A 339 18.15 -7.05 22.90
CA ASN A 339 17.15 -6.13 22.38
C ASN A 339 15.74 -6.70 22.58
N VAL A 340 14.82 -5.83 23.00
CA VAL A 340 13.40 -6.12 23.16
C VAL A 340 12.61 -5.13 22.33
N VAL A 341 11.71 -5.61 21.47
CA VAL A 341 10.88 -4.74 20.64
C VAL A 341 9.60 -4.40 21.39
N TYR A 342 9.27 -3.11 21.42
CA TYR A 342 8.04 -2.60 22.04
C TYR A 342 7.24 -1.80 21.02
N VAL A 343 6.10 -2.35 20.62
CA VAL A 343 5.16 -1.71 19.69
C VAL A 343 3.97 -1.18 20.47
N SER A 344 3.75 0.14 20.45
CA SER A 344 2.65 0.79 21.17
C SER A 344 2.33 2.14 20.56
N ALA A 345 1.17 2.71 20.92
CA ALA A 345 0.85 4.10 20.60
C ALA A 345 1.69 5.09 21.42
N THR A 346 2.08 4.71 22.64
CA THR A 346 2.87 5.54 23.55
C THR A 346 4.27 4.96 23.75
N PRO A 347 5.29 5.79 23.99
CA PRO A 347 6.64 5.32 24.28
C PRO A 347 6.70 4.49 25.59
N PRO A 348 7.76 3.67 25.76
CA PRO A 348 7.89 2.84 26.96
C PRO A 348 8.07 3.70 28.22
N PRO A 349 7.43 3.35 29.35
CA PRO A 349 7.60 4.05 30.62
C PRO A 349 9.07 4.10 31.08
N ASP A 350 9.45 5.16 31.79
CA ASP A 350 10.83 5.35 32.29
C ASP A 350 11.28 4.24 33.23
N ARG A 351 10.36 3.67 34.01
CA ARG A 351 10.65 2.56 34.92
C ARG A 351 11.08 1.30 34.15
N CYS A 352 10.39 0.98 33.05
CA CYS A 352 10.79 -0.10 32.14
C CYS A 352 12.16 0.19 31.50
N ARG A 353 12.42 1.44 31.11
CA ARG A 353 13.73 1.86 30.57
C ARG A 353 14.84 1.69 31.60
N GLY A 354 14.60 2.08 32.85
CA GLY A 354 15.53 1.90 33.96
C GLY A 354 15.80 0.43 34.26
N MET A 355 14.77 -0.42 34.28
CA MET A 355 14.91 -1.85 34.45
C MET A 355 15.72 -2.50 33.32
N ALA A 356 15.39 -2.17 32.06
CA ALA A 356 16.14 -2.63 30.90
C ALA A 356 17.62 -2.22 30.99
N ALA A 357 17.91 -0.96 31.37
CA ALA A 357 19.27 -0.48 31.52
C ALA A 357 20.05 -1.25 32.59
N ARG A 358 19.45 -1.52 33.76
CA ARG A 358 20.08 -2.31 34.84
C ARG A 358 20.38 -3.74 34.41
N LEU A 359 19.51 -4.33 33.60
CA LEU A 359 19.68 -5.69 33.05
C LEU A 359 20.55 -5.71 31.77
N GLY A 360 21.14 -4.58 31.38
CA GLY A 360 21.96 -4.46 30.16
C GLY A 360 21.18 -4.60 28.84
N LYS A 361 19.85 -4.55 28.90
CA LYS A 361 18.92 -4.69 27.78
C LYS A 361 18.59 -3.33 27.15
N ARG A 362 18.13 -3.35 25.90
CA ARG A 362 17.68 -2.16 25.17
C ARG A 362 16.27 -2.36 24.64
N ILE A 363 15.42 -1.35 24.84
CA ILE A 363 14.06 -1.34 24.31
C ILE A 363 14.08 -0.63 22.94
N LEU A 364 13.68 -1.34 21.90
CA LEU A 364 13.46 -0.81 20.55
C LEU A 364 11.99 -0.42 20.41
N TYR A 365 11.71 0.88 20.55
CA TYR A 365 10.35 1.40 20.43
C TYR A 365 9.95 1.55 18.96
N LEU A 366 8.79 1.01 18.59
CA LEU A 366 8.17 1.19 17.29
C LEU A 366 6.76 1.77 17.49
N PRO A 367 6.47 3.00 17.02
CA PRO A 367 5.12 3.54 17.12
C PRO A 367 4.15 2.68 16.28
N ILE A 368 3.01 2.31 16.87
CA ILE A 368 2.02 1.45 16.21
C ILE A 368 1.50 2.04 14.88
N GLY A 369 1.52 3.38 14.75
CA GLY A 369 1.15 4.10 13.53
C GLY A 369 2.08 3.84 12.33
N ALA A 370 3.29 3.30 12.54
CA ALA A 370 4.20 2.91 11.47
C ALA A 370 3.81 1.58 10.79
N LEU A 371 2.74 0.92 11.26
CA LEU A 371 2.30 -0.39 10.81
C LEU A 371 0.99 -0.30 10.02
N SER A 372 0.79 -1.25 9.10
CA SER A 372 -0.43 -1.27 8.27
C SER A 372 -1.69 -1.50 9.12
N PRO A 373 -2.70 -0.62 9.05
CA PRO A 373 -3.95 -0.79 9.79
C PRO A 373 -4.68 -2.11 9.47
N ALA A 374 -4.58 -2.59 8.22
CA ALA A 374 -5.18 -3.86 7.81
C ALA A 374 -4.52 -5.06 8.51
N THR A 375 -3.19 -5.05 8.62
CA THR A 375 -2.42 -6.09 9.32
C THR A 375 -2.73 -6.06 10.81
N LEU A 376 -2.74 -4.87 11.43
CA LEU A 376 -3.08 -4.71 12.85
C LEU A 376 -4.48 -5.24 13.15
N LYS A 377 -5.48 -4.93 12.31
CA LYS A 377 -6.86 -5.43 12.47
C LYS A 377 -6.98 -6.95 12.30
N LYS A 378 -6.09 -7.57 11.53
CA LYS A 378 -6.04 -9.02 11.38
C LYS A 378 -5.48 -9.65 12.65
N ILE A 379 -4.34 -9.17 13.13
CA ILE A 379 -3.59 -9.77 14.25
C ILE A 379 -4.23 -9.49 15.61
N ARG A 380 -4.96 -8.38 15.74
CA ARG A 380 -5.70 -8.06 16.96
C ARG A 380 -6.81 -9.09 17.26
N ARG A 381 -7.28 -9.84 16.27
CA ARG A 381 -8.36 -10.83 16.41
C ARG A 381 -7.78 -12.23 16.38
N PHE A 382 -8.22 -13.08 17.29
CA PHE A 382 -7.83 -14.47 17.38
C PHE A 382 -9.00 -15.33 17.85
N HIS A 383 -8.89 -16.63 17.68
CA HIS A 383 -9.88 -17.59 18.13
C HIS A 383 -9.32 -18.50 19.22
N VAL A 384 -10.12 -18.67 20.27
CA VAL A 384 -9.89 -19.59 21.37
C VAL A 384 -10.80 -20.78 21.19
N LEU A 385 -10.22 -21.97 21.21
CA LEU A 385 -10.91 -23.22 21.03
C LEU A 385 -11.15 -23.90 22.38
N ASP A 386 -12.34 -24.49 22.55
CA ASP A 386 -12.69 -25.31 23.72
C ASP A 386 -12.12 -26.73 23.59
N GLY A 387 -10.79 -26.80 23.47
CA GLY A 387 -10.00 -28.02 23.49
C GLY A 387 -9.51 -28.47 22.12
N HIS A 388 -8.51 -29.36 22.12
CA HIS A 388 -7.90 -29.90 20.89
C HIS A 388 -8.90 -30.54 19.90
N PRO A 389 -10.00 -31.22 20.30
CA PRO A 389 -10.95 -31.78 19.34
C PRO A 389 -11.55 -30.75 18.38
N VAL A 390 -11.72 -29.49 18.83
CA VAL A 390 -12.29 -28.39 18.04
C VAL A 390 -11.40 -28.03 16.84
N ARG A 391 -10.07 -28.22 16.95
CA ARG A 391 -9.11 -27.96 15.85
C ARG A 391 -9.47 -28.70 14.55
N ARG A 392 -10.15 -29.86 14.64
CA ARG A 392 -10.53 -30.69 13.48
C ARG A 392 -11.51 -30.00 12.54
N TYR A 393 -12.44 -29.21 13.08
CA TYR A 393 -13.52 -28.58 12.31
C TYR A 393 -13.47 -27.04 12.34
N ALA A 394 -12.59 -26.43 13.15
CA ALA A 394 -12.47 -24.98 13.25
C ALA A 394 -12.29 -24.25 11.90
N ARG A 395 -11.61 -24.87 10.94
CA ARG A 395 -11.40 -24.35 9.57
C ARG A 395 -12.69 -24.10 8.78
N GLU A 396 -13.82 -24.69 9.19
CA GLU A 396 -15.11 -24.55 8.51
C GLU A 396 -15.85 -23.29 8.97
N TYR A 397 -15.45 -22.71 10.10
CA TYR A 397 -16.11 -21.57 10.76
C TYR A 397 -15.27 -20.28 10.70
N ILE A 398 -13.94 -20.40 10.78
CA ILE A 398 -12.96 -19.29 10.74
C ILE A 398 -12.68 -18.91 9.28
#